data_AF-A0A1V6YJJ7-F1
#
_entry.id   AF-A0A1V6YJJ7-F1
#
_cell.length_a   1.000
_cell.length_b   1.000
_cell.length_c   1.000
_cell.angle_alpha   90.00
_cell.angle_beta   90.00
_cell.angle_gamma   90.00
#
_symmetry.space_group_name_H-M   'P 1'
#
loop_
_entity.id
_entity.type
_entity.pdbx_description
1 polymer ?
#
loop_
_entity_poly.entity_id
_entity_poly.type
_entity_poly.pdbx_seq_one_letter_code
_entity_poly.pdbx_strand_id
1 'polypeptide(L)'
;MAIPQPQHWVHNLSTPKQWRHLFRATLRECTYLPDPIARNYMKNHIISRYRTVSSRSPKAGPQVVHAARNALSVLRRANEGYSRPLEKVLLLSYGRTGRRRHELLAKMLTPEIPNDSKALKELLSQPADFSDGWEPPAIVKNLAASQMQNTVVTAARIRPLIKQLEPPIPKQDSWGKELAKCRKKNIRRQWYSNTLCSLLPPLPEKDLRTLEGLLSGTVPWGPVKRRDSKPQVSSTESSGELFRLLARGPEKGTTFAEYANGRPHSITIRLMRRQWRRLSALVPRQYWNPISQKWRFLWDSPKEIPRLSFDLDSSIDPEAFFKESIQAKEDKTEAHQPSQ
;
A
#
# COMPACT_ATOMS: atom_id res chain seq x y z
N MET A 1 -40.53 -36.91 -13.79
CA MET A 1 -39.22 -36.78 -14.46
C MET A 1 -38.74 -35.35 -14.28
N ALA A 2 -37.60 -35.13 -13.61
CA ALA A 2 -37.09 -33.79 -13.35
C ALA A 2 -36.44 -33.23 -14.63
N ILE A 3 -36.93 -32.08 -15.11
CA ILE A 3 -36.39 -31.39 -16.28
C ILE A 3 -34.96 -30.94 -15.96
N PRO A 4 -33.93 -31.30 -16.75
CA PRO A 4 -32.57 -30.82 -16.52
C PRO A 4 -32.53 -29.31 -16.75
N GLN A 5 -32.18 -28.56 -15.69
CA GLN A 5 -32.03 -27.11 -15.76
C GLN A 5 -30.99 -26.72 -16.82
N PRO A 6 -31.26 -25.71 -17.67
CA PRO A 6 -30.36 -25.33 -18.75
C PRO A 6 -29.03 -24.81 -18.20
N GLN A 7 -27.93 -25.45 -18.60
CA GLN A 7 -26.55 -25.17 -18.19
C GLN A 7 -25.99 -23.88 -18.83
N HIS A 8 -26.74 -22.79 -18.84
CA HIS A 8 -26.34 -21.50 -19.40
C HIS A 8 -25.02 -20.95 -18.83
N TRP A 9 -24.63 -21.39 -17.62
CA TRP A 9 -23.38 -21.02 -16.96
C TRP A 9 -22.13 -21.72 -17.52
N VAL A 10 -22.26 -22.85 -18.22
CA VAL A 10 -21.12 -23.61 -18.76
C VAL A 10 -20.46 -22.88 -19.94
N HIS A 11 -21.24 -22.10 -20.70
CA HIS A 11 -20.73 -21.26 -21.79
C HIS A 11 -19.93 -20.04 -21.30
N ASN A 12 -20.09 -19.65 -20.03
CA ASN A 12 -19.39 -18.52 -19.42
C ASN A 12 -18.01 -18.89 -18.84
N LEU A 13 -17.64 -20.18 -18.91
CA LEU A 13 -16.35 -20.68 -18.44
C LEU A 13 -15.27 -20.46 -19.50
N SER A 14 -14.07 -20.06 -19.07
CA SER A 14 -12.95 -19.88 -20.00
C SER A 14 -12.44 -21.21 -20.52
N THR A 15 -12.07 -21.24 -21.81
CA THR A 15 -11.35 -22.37 -22.39
C THR A 15 -9.95 -22.48 -21.80
N PRO A 16 -9.39 -23.69 -21.59
CA PRO A 16 -8.04 -23.88 -21.06
C PRO A 16 -6.96 -23.14 -21.88
N LYS A 17 -7.13 -23.08 -23.21
CA LYS A 17 -6.22 -22.34 -24.11
C LYS A 17 -6.26 -20.84 -23.82
N GLN A 18 -7.44 -20.25 -23.67
CA GLN A 18 -7.60 -18.82 -23.35
C GLN A 18 -7.01 -18.49 -21.99
N TRP A 19 -7.23 -19.33 -20.98
CA TRP A 19 -6.66 -19.13 -19.65
C TRP A 19 -5.12 -19.14 -19.65
N ARG A 20 -4.51 -20.10 -20.36
CA ARG A 20 -3.06 -20.16 -20.56
C ARG A 20 -2.52 -18.95 -21.32
N HIS A 21 -3.24 -18.46 -22.33
CA HIS A 21 -2.85 -17.26 -23.07
C HIS A 21 -2.86 -16.01 -22.17
N LEU A 22 -3.92 -15.82 -21.38
CA LEU A 22 -3.99 -14.72 -20.40
C LEU A 22 -2.88 -14.81 -19.35
N PHE A 23 -2.57 -16.02 -18.87
CA PHE A 23 -1.46 -16.23 -17.95
C PHE A 23 -0.12 -15.83 -18.56
N ARG A 24 0.18 -16.29 -19.78
CA ARG A 24 1.42 -15.94 -20.48
C ARG A 24 1.51 -14.44 -20.77
N ALA A 25 0.41 -13.82 -21.20
CA ALA A 25 0.37 -12.39 -21.48
C ALA A 25 0.60 -11.55 -20.21
N THR A 26 -0.05 -11.90 -19.09
CA THR A 26 0.16 -11.19 -17.82
C THR A 26 1.60 -11.35 -17.31
N LEU A 27 2.19 -12.54 -17.42
CA LEU A 27 3.61 -12.74 -17.05
C LEU A 27 4.58 -11.94 -17.92
N ARG A 28 4.31 -11.84 -19.23
CA ARG A 28 5.11 -11.00 -20.14
C ARG A 28 5.03 -9.54 -19.73
N GLU A 29 3.83 -9.02 -19.45
CA GLU A 29 3.69 -7.63 -18.98
C GLU A 29 4.39 -7.39 -17.64
N CYS A 30 4.45 -8.37 -16.73
CA CYS A 30 5.24 -8.22 -15.51
C CYS A 30 6.73 -8.01 -15.78
N THR A 31 7.30 -8.67 -16.80
CA THR A 31 8.74 -8.54 -17.12
C THR A 31 9.11 -7.15 -17.64
N TYR A 32 8.15 -6.42 -18.22
CA TYR A 32 8.36 -5.07 -18.74
C TYR A 32 8.20 -3.96 -17.68
N LEU A 33 7.82 -4.31 -16.45
CA LEU A 33 7.68 -3.30 -15.39
C LEU A 33 9.01 -2.58 -15.14
N PRO A 34 8.97 -1.24 -14.98
CA PRO A 34 10.17 -0.44 -14.79
C PRO A 34 10.84 -0.68 -13.44
N ASP A 35 10.07 -1.04 -12.41
CA ASP A 35 10.58 -1.23 -11.05
C ASP A 35 10.96 -2.72 -10.80
N PRO A 36 12.16 -3.02 -10.27
CA PRO A 36 12.62 -4.39 -10.07
C PRO A 36 11.84 -5.14 -8.98
N ILE A 37 11.45 -4.46 -7.89
CA ILE A 37 10.66 -5.06 -6.81
C ILE A 37 9.27 -5.40 -7.33
N ALA A 38 8.64 -4.48 -8.08
CA ALA A 38 7.34 -4.67 -8.70
C ALA A 38 7.36 -5.83 -9.70
N ARG A 39 8.41 -5.98 -10.51
CA ARG A 39 8.58 -7.10 -11.44
C ARG A 39 8.51 -8.44 -10.73
N ASN A 40 9.31 -8.62 -9.69
CA ASN A 40 9.39 -9.87 -8.93
C ASN A 40 8.09 -10.14 -8.17
N TYR A 41 7.59 -9.14 -7.46
CA TYR A 41 6.36 -9.28 -6.69
C TYR A 41 5.15 -9.59 -7.59
N MET A 42 4.95 -8.84 -8.68
CA MET A 42 3.80 -9.04 -9.55
C MET A 42 3.84 -10.39 -10.26
N LYS A 43 5.04 -10.85 -10.68
CA LYS A 43 5.24 -12.20 -11.21
C LYS A 43 4.76 -13.25 -10.21
N ASN A 44 5.25 -13.21 -8.97
CA ASN A 44 4.87 -14.18 -7.93
C ASN A 44 3.39 -14.09 -7.56
N HIS A 45 2.87 -12.87 -7.45
CA HIS A 45 1.47 -12.59 -7.15
C HIS A 45 0.52 -13.17 -8.21
N ILE A 46 0.87 -13.02 -9.49
CA ILE A 46 0.09 -13.56 -10.61
C ILE A 46 0.19 -15.08 -10.63
N ILE A 47 1.40 -15.65 -10.49
CA ILE A 47 1.59 -17.11 -10.42
C ILE A 47 0.72 -17.71 -9.31
N SER A 48 0.76 -17.13 -8.11
CA SER A 48 -0.05 -17.59 -6.97
C SER A 48 -1.54 -17.56 -7.31
N ARG A 49 -2.06 -16.43 -7.85
CA ARG A 49 -3.49 -16.33 -8.21
C ARG A 49 -3.91 -17.36 -9.26
N TYR A 50 -3.13 -17.52 -10.32
CA TYR A 50 -3.46 -18.50 -11.37
C TYR A 50 -3.40 -19.94 -10.85
N ARG A 51 -2.43 -20.27 -9.99
CA ARG A 51 -2.33 -21.58 -9.34
C ARG A 51 -3.52 -21.85 -8.42
N THR A 52 -3.92 -20.89 -7.58
CA THR A 52 -5.07 -21.05 -6.67
C THR A 52 -6.39 -21.27 -7.40
N VAL A 53 -6.54 -20.71 -8.60
CA VAL A 53 -7.73 -20.94 -9.44
C VAL A 53 -7.64 -22.33 -10.07
N SER A 54 -6.49 -22.67 -10.65
CA SER A 54 -6.28 -23.96 -11.31
C SER A 54 -6.35 -25.16 -10.34
N SER A 55 -6.04 -24.96 -9.06
CA SER A 55 -6.16 -26.01 -8.04
C SER A 55 -7.60 -26.25 -7.61
N ARG A 56 -8.48 -25.26 -7.75
CA ARG A 56 -9.90 -25.36 -7.38
C ARG A 56 -10.74 -25.92 -8.52
N SER A 57 -10.45 -25.51 -9.75
CA SER A 57 -11.19 -25.97 -10.93
C SER A 57 -10.34 -25.96 -12.20
N PRO A 58 -10.59 -26.91 -13.13
CA PRO A 58 -9.89 -26.96 -14.42
C PRO A 58 -10.28 -25.81 -15.36
N LYS A 59 -11.48 -25.25 -15.18
CA LYS A 59 -11.98 -24.09 -15.94
C LYS A 59 -12.13 -22.90 -15.00
N ALA A 60 -11.66 -21.73 -15.44
CA ALA A 60 -11.82 -20.49 -14.68
C ALA A 60 -13.22 -19.90 -14.88
N GLY A 61 -13.88 -19.52 -13.78
CA GLY A 61 -15.17 -18.83 -13.82
C GLY A 61 -15.09 -17.43 -14.41
N PRO A 62 -16.20 -16.86 -14.91
CA PRO A 62 -16.22 -15.60 -15.64
C PRO A 62 -15.61 -14.43 -14.83
N GLN A 63 -15.95 -14.32 -13.54
CA GLN A 63 -15.42 -13.27 -12.65
C GLN A 63 -13.89 -13.29 -12.55
N VAL A 64 -13.30 -14.49 -12.47
CA VAL A 64 -11.84 -14.67 -12.40
C VAL A 64 -11.19 -14.27 -13.72
N VAL A 65 -11.82 -14.60 -14.85
CA VAL A 65 -11.35 -14.24 -16.18
C VAL A 65 -11.42 -12.73 -16.39
N HIS A 66 -12.50 -12.08 -15.95
CA HIS A 66 -12.60 -10.62 -15.94
C HIS A 66 -11.52 -10.00 -15.06
N ALA A 67 -11.28 -10.52 -13.85
CA ALA A 67 -10.21 -10.04 -12.98
C ALA A 67 -8.81 -10.21 -13.61
N ALA A 68 -8.58 -11.29 -14.34
CA ALA A 68 -7.33 -11.54 -15.08
C ALA A 68 -7.15 -10.55 -16.25
N ARG A 69 -8.20 -10.31 -17.05
CA ARG A 69 -8.18 -9.30 -18.13
C ARG A 69 -7.95 -7.91 -17.57
N ASN A 70 -8.59 -7.57 -16.46
CA ASN A 70 -8.37 -6.29 -15.77
C ASN A 70 -6.92 -6.16 -15.28
N ALA A 71 -6.34 -7.22 -14.70
CA ALA A 71 -4.94 -7.23 -14.28
C ALA A 71 -3.98 -7.04 -15.47
N LEU A 72 -4.22 -7.74 -16.59
CA LEU A 72 -3.47 -7.55 -17.83
C LEU A 72 -3.55 -6.11 -18.31
N SER A 73 -4.76 -5.55 -18.33
CA SER A 73 -5.02 -4.18 -18.77
C SER A 73 -4.34 -3.14 -17.87
N VAL A 74 -4.31 -3.34 -16.56
CA VAL A 74 -3.58 -2.47 -15.61
C VAL A 74 -2.07 -2.54 -15.86
N LEU A 75 -1.51 -3.74 -16.01
CA LEU A 75 -0.07 -3.92 -16.26
C LEU A 75 0.35 -3.32 -17.60
N ARG A 76 -0.43 -3.57 -18.66
CA ARG A 76 -0.17 -3.03 -19.99
C ARG A 76 -0.14 -1.50 -19.99
N ARG A 77 -1.13 -0.86 -19.36
CA ARG A 77 -1.17 0.61 -19.21
C ARG A 77 -0.04 1.13 -18.33
N ALA A 78 0.32 0.43 -17.25
CA ALA A 78 1.46 0.83 -16.42
C ALA A 78 2.76 0.87 -17.23
N ASN A 79 2.97 -0.13 -18.09
CA ASN A 79 4.12 -0.24 -18.99
C ASN A 79 4.08 0.74 -20.17
N GLU A 80 2.89 1.15 -20.62
CA GLU A 80 2.71 2.24 -21.60
C GLU A 80 2.94 3.63 -20.97
N GLY A 81 3.09 3.71 -19.65
CA GLY A 81 3.43 4.94 -18.93
C GLY A 81 2.24 5.73 -18.39
N TYR A 82 1.07 5.10 -18.26
CA TYR A 82 -0.02 5.69 -17.51
C TYR A 82 0.33 5.73 -16.01
N SER A 83 0.29 6.92 -15.42
CA SER A 83 0.74 7.16 -14.04
C SER A 83 -0.09 6.43 -12.99
N ARG A 84 -1.44 6.46 -13.08
CA ARG A 84 -2.33 5.83 -12.10
C ARG A 84 -2.20 4.30 -12.06
N PRO A 85 -2.21 3.57 -13.20
CA PRO A 85 -1.93 2.13 -13.21
C PRO A 85 -0.54 1.80 -12.65
N LEU A 86 0.49 2.59 -12.99
CA LEU A 86 1.85 2.39 -12.48
C LEU A 86 1.91 2.58 -10.96
N GLU A 87 1.33 3.67 -10.43
CA GLU A 87 1.23 3.93 -9.00
C GLU A 87 0.49 2.78 -8.29
N LYS A 88 -0.61 2.27 -8.87
CA LYS A 88 -1.33 1.12 -8.32
C LYS A 88 -0.45 -0.13 -8.22
N VAL A 89 0.33 -0.43 -9.27
CA VAL A 89 1.25 -1.58 -9.26
C VAL A 89 2.33 -1.40 -8.20
N LEU A 90 2.89 -0.20 -8.09
CA LEU A 90 3.91 0.12 -7.10
C LEU A 90 3.35 -0.02 -5.67
N LEU A 91 2.18 0.54 -5.38
CA LEU A 91 1.54 0.44 -4.06
C LEU A 91 1.24 -1.02 -3.65
N LEU A 92 0.84 -1.87 -4.60
CA LEU A 92 0.68 -3.31 -4.37
C LEU A 92 2.03 -3.97 -4.07
N SER A 93 3.06 -3.63 -4.86
CA SER A 93 4.37 -4.21 -4.72
C SER A 93 5.07 -3.82 -3.44
N TYR A 94 4.99 -2.59 -2.96
CA TYR A 94 5.59 -2.17 -1.69
C TYR A 94 4.66 -2.37 -0.49
N GLY A 95 3.61 -3.18 -0.62
CA GLY A 95 2.73 -3.54 0.50
C GLY A 95 2.03 -2.34 1.15
N ARG A 96 1.75 -1.27 0.39
CA ARG A 96 0.86 -0.18 0.85
C ARG A 96 -0.61 -0.61 0.70
N THR A 97 -0.88 -1.47 -0.29
CA THR A 97 -2.20 -2.07 -0.55
C THR A 97 -2.10 -3.58 -0.81
N GLY A 98 -3.25 -4.25 -0.79
CA GLY A 98 -3.37 -5.67 -1.19
C GLY A 98 -2.74 -6.66 -0.21
N ARG A 99 -2.35 -7.82 -0.74
CA ARG A 99 -1.91 -8.99 0.06
C ARG A 99 -0.60 -8.77 0.81
N ARG A 100 0.45 -8.27 0.14
CA ARG A 100 1.78 -8.04 0.77
C ARG A 100 1.70 -7.17 2.01
N ARG A 101 0.81 -6.19 2.03
CA ARG A 101 0.56 -5.36 3.21
C ARG A 101 0.17 -6.20 4.43
N HIS A 102 -0.80 -7.10 4.26
CA HIS A 102 -1.28 -7.95 5.34
C HIS A 102 -0.19 -8.92 5.78
N GLU A 103 0.64 -9.41 4.85
CA GLU A 103 1.80 -10.25 5.17
C GLU A 103 2.85 -9.47 6.00
N LEU A 104 3.12 -8.20 5.66
CA LEU A 104 4.04 -7.36 6.43
C LEU A 104 3.48 -6.99 7.80
N LEU A 105 2.20 -6.62 7.88
CA LEU A 105 1.52 -6.36 9.15
C LEU A 105 1.49 -7.62 10.02
N ALA A 106 1.22 -8.79 9.46
CA ALA A 106 1.23 -10.05 10.20
C ALA A 106 2.60 -10.32 10.84
N LYS A 107 3.69 -10.14 10.08
CA LYS A 107 5.06 -10.28 10.61
C LYS A 107 5.41 -9.26 11.70
N MET A 108 4.82 -8.07 11.65
CA MET A 108 5.01 -7.05 12.69
C MET A 108 4.19 -7.36 13.95
N LEU A 109 3.06 -8.04 13.79
CA LEU A 109 2.15 -8.40 14.89
C LEU A 109 2.51 -9.72 15.57
N THR A 110 3.31 -10.58 14.95
CA THR A 110 3.76 -11.83 15.58
C THR A 110 4.67 -11.48 16.76
N PRO A 111 4.25 -11.75 18.02
CA PRO A 111 5.11 -11.54 19.16
C PRO A 111 6.30 -12.50 19.07
N GLU A 112 7.49 -12.02 19.44
CA GLU A 112 8.62 -12.92 19.68
C GLU A 112 8.26 -13.76 20.90
N ILE A 113 8.25 -15.09 20.73
CA ILE A 113 7.97 -16.02 21.82
C ILE A 113 9.13 -15.88 22.81
N PRO A 114 8.91 -15.37 24.04
CA PRO A 114 10.00 -15.24 25.00
C PRO A 114 10.53 -16.62 25.35
N ASN A 115 11.86 -16.77 25.37
CA ASN A 115 12.51 -18.00 25.84
C ASN A 115 12.33 -18.17 27.37
N ASP A 116 12.02 -17.10 28.09
CA ASP A 116 11.91 -17.08 29.54
C ASP A 116 10.52 -17.50 30.03
N SER A 117 10.49 -18.47 30.94
CA SER A 117 9.27 -18.98 31.57
C SER A 117 8.49 -17.94 32.37
N LYS A 118 9.16 -16.91 32.90
CA LYS A 118 8.55 -15.80 33.63
C LYS A 118 7.78 -14.85 32.69
N ALA A 119 8.41 -14.45 31.58
CA ALA A 119 7.78 -13.61 30.57
C ALA A 119 6.56 -14.31 29.91
N LEU A 120 6.61 -15.63 29.76
CA LEU A 120 5.44 -16.41 29.30
C LEU A 120 4.26 -16.36 30.29
N LYS A 121 4.53 -16.44 31.60
CA LYS A 121 3.47 -16.31 32.63
C LYS A 121 2.84 -14.91 32.61
N GLU A 122 3.63 -13.87 32.41
CA GLU A 122 3.13 -12.50 32.26
C GLU A 122 2.26 -12.34 31.01
N LEU A 123 2.67 -12.91 29.88
CA LEU A 123 1.85 -12.92 28.66
C LEU A 123 0.51 -13.66 28.86
N LEU A 124 0.51 -14.78 29.60
CA LEU A 124 -0.73 -15.51 29.92
C LEU A 124 -1.65 -14.74 30.87
N SER A 125 -1.10 -13.86 31.70
CA SER A 125 -1.88 -13.01 32.61
C SER A 125 -2.58 -11.84 31.90
N GLN A 126 -2.25 -11.57 30.63
CA GLN A 126 -2.88 -10.50 29.86
C GLN A 126 -4.38 -10.75 29.66
N PRO A 127 -5.21 -9.69 29.67
CA PRO A 127 -6.64 -9.81 29.51
C PRO A 127 -6.99 -10.47 28.17
N ALA A 128 -7.99 -11.34 28.18
CA ALA A 128 -8.46 -12.03 26.98
C ALA A 128 -8.77 -11.04 25.85
N ASP A 129 -8.54 -11.45 24.60
CA ASP A 129 -8.66 -10.58 23.42
C ASP A 129 -9.92 -9.71 23.42
N PHE A 130 -9.72 -8.39 23.34
CA PHE A 130 -10.77 -7.36 23.27
C PHE A 130 -11.70 -7.27 24.50
N SER A 131 -11.32 -7.89 25.61
CA SER A 131 -12.03 -7.71 26.89
C SER A 131 -11.78 -6.30 27.48
N ASP A 132 -12.37 -6.01 28.64
CA ASP A 132 -12.16 -4.75 29.33
C ASP A 132 -10.71 -4.67 29.83
N GLY A 133 -10.02 -3.55 29.57
CA GLY A 133 -8.59 -3.40 29.85
C GLY A 133 -7.65 -3.94 28.76
N TRP A 134 -8.18 -4.56 27.69
CA TRP A 134 -7.35 -4.98 26.56
C TRP A 134 -6.77 -3.78 25.81
N GLU A 135 -5.47 -3.82 25.57
CA GLU A 135 -4.74 -2.82 24.80
C GLU A 135 -4.05 -3.45 23.58
N PRO A 136 -4.05 -2.77 22.42
CA PRO A 136 -3.28 -3.24 21.28
C PRO A 136 -1.76 -3.13 21.55
N PRO A 137 -0.94 -3.93 20.83
CA PRO A 137 0.51 -3.92 20.99
C PRO A 137 1.10 -2.51 20.85
N ALA A 138 2.11 -2.19 21.68
CA ALA A 138 2.74 -0.87 21.72
C ALA A 138 3.23 -0.40 20.35
N ILE A 139 3.79 -1.31 19.53
CA ILE A 139 4.25 -1.03 18.16
C ILE A 139 3.10 -0.47 17.31
N VAL A 140 1.92 -1.07 17.41
CA VAL A 140 0.72 -0.69 16.64
C VAL A 140 0.22 0.68 17.10
N LYS A 141 0.17 0.92 18.42
CA LYS A 141 -0.22 2.22 18.99
C LYS A 141 0.72 3.34 18.51
N ASN A 142 2.03 3.13 18.64
CA ASN A 142 3.04 4.11 18.25
C ASN A 142 3.00 4.39 16.74
N LEU A 143 2.84 3.35 15.92
CA LEU A 143 2.71 3.49 14.48
C LEU A 143 1.44 4.26 14.09
N ALA A 144 0.31 3.96 14.74
CA ALA A 144 -0.95 4.64 14.51
C ALA A 144 -0.86 6.13 14.88
N ALA A 145 -0.24 6.44 16.03
CA ALA A 145 -0.02 7.82 16.47
C ALA A 145 0.87 8.59 15.48
N SER A 146 2.00 7.99 15.07
CA SER A 146 2.91 8.59 14.09
C SER A 146 2.25 8.79 12.72
N GLN A 147 1.44 7.83 12.26
CA GLN A 147 0.70 7.94 11.00
C GLN A 147 -0.38 9.04 11.06
N MET A 148 -1.03 9.23 12.20
CA MET A 148 -2.05 10.26 12.40
C MET A 148 -1.45 11.68 12.35
N GLN A 149 -0.22 11.84 12.82
CA GLN A 149 0.53 13.10 12.74
C GLN A 149 1.04 13.42 11.32
N ASN A 150 1.21 12.41 10.45
CA ASN A 150 1.79 12.60 9.12
C ASN A 150 0.77 13.12 8.09
N THR A 151 0.99 14.35 7.60
CA THR A 151 0.16 15.01 6.58
C THR A 151 0.26 14.36 5.20
N VAL A 152 1.40 13.75 4.85
CA VAL A 152 1.62 13.11 3.54
C VAL A 152 0.72 11.91 3.35
N VAL A 153 0.55 11.09 4.40
CA VAL A 153 -0.33 9.92 4.38
C VAL A 153 -1.78 10.35 4.19
N THR A 154 -2.19 11.40 4.89
CA THR A 154 -3.52 12.04 4.76
C THR A 154 -3.76 12.57 3.35
N ALA A 155 -2.78 13.25 2.76
CA ALA A 155 -2.86 13.78 1.40
C ALA A 155 -2.91 12.68 0.32
N ALA A 156 -2.22 11.56 0.54
CA ALA A 156 -2.16 10.47 -0.44
C ALA A 156 -3.49 9.71 -0.60
N ARG A 157 -4.37 9.73 0.42
CA ARG A 157 -5.71 9.10 0.41
C ARG A 157 -5.74 7.65 -0.11
N ILE A 158 -4.69 6.89 0.18
CA ILE A 158 -4.57 5.48 -0.27
C ILE A 158 -5.48 4.57 0.56
N ARG A 159 -5.73 4.93 1.83
CA ARG A 159 -6.47 4.14 2.82
C ARG A 159 -7.38 5.04 3.65
N PRO A 160 -8.40 4.46 4.32
CA PRO A 160 -9.14 5.18 5.34
C PRO A 160 -8.19 5.76 6.40
N LEU A 161 -8.49 6.98 6.85
CA LEU A 161 -7.68 7.66 7.83
C LEU A 161 -8.00 7.12 9.24
N ILE A 162 -6.98 7.10 10.10
CA ILE A 162 -7.15 6.81 11.51
C ILE A 162 -7.68 8.07 12.17
N LYS A 163 -8.89 8.00 12.73
CA LYS A 163 -9.54 9.15 13.39
C LYS A 163 -9.20 9.23 14.87
N GLN A 164 -9.08 8.08 15.52
CA GLN A 164 -8.95 7.95 16.97
C GLN A 164 -7.99 6.81 17.30
N LEU A 165 -7.10 7.04 18.28
CA LEU A 165 -6.14 6.07 18.80
C LEU A 165 -6.75 5.09 19.82
N GLU A 166 -7.98 5.36 20.25
CA GLU A 166 -8.72 4.55 21.20
C GLU A 166 -10.10 4.17 20.64
N PRO A 167 -10.67 3.03 21.07
CA PRO A 167 -11.98 2.60 20.63
C PRO A 167 -13.07 3.55 21.16
N PRO A 168 -13.98 4.04 20.30
CA PRO A 168 -15.08 4.90 20.72
C PRO A 168 -16.16 4.07 21.42
N ILE A 169 -15.95 3.79 22.71
CA ILE A 169 -16.91 3.08 23.55
C ILE A 169 -17.75 4.12 24.29
N PRO A 170 -19.07 4.20 24.02
CA PRO A 170 -19.93 5.08 24.79
C PRO A 170 -19.99 4.63 26.26
N LYS A 171 -20.36 5.54 27.17
CA LYS A 171 -20.54 5.18 28.60
C LYS A 171 -21.85 4.43 28.82
N GLN A 172 -22.92 4.89 28.17
CA GLN A 172 -24.28 4.38 28.32
C GLN A 172 -24.90 4.02 26.96
N ASP A 173 -25.86 3.10 26.99
CA ASP A 173 -26.72 2.76 25.86
C ASP A 173 -27.88 3.77 25.70
N SER A 174 -28.69 3.64 24.64
CA SER A 174 -29.84 4.53 24.39
C SER A 174 -30.86 4.57 25.54
N TRP A 175 -30.90 3.53 26.38
CA TRP A 175 -31.74 3.44 27.58
C TRP A 175 -31.03 3.88 28.88
N GLY A 176 -29.86 4.53 28.80
CA GLY A 176 -29.12 5.03 29.97
C GLY A 176 -28.39 3.97 30.80
N LYS A 177 -28.44 2.69 30.39
CA LYS A 177 -27.74 1.58 31.06
C LYS A 177 -26.30 1.45 30.59
N GLU A 178 -25.44 0.81 31.39
CA GLU A 178 -24.09 0.47 30.94
C GLU A 178 -24.12 -0.48 29.73
N LEU A 179 -23.18 -0.30 28.80
CA LEU A 179 -23.10 -1.19 27.64
C LEU A 179 -22.77 -2.63 28.02
N ALA A 180 -23.48 -3.56 27.40
CA ALA A 180 -23.19 -4.97 27.51
C ALA A 180 -21.73 -5.29 27.12
N LYS A 181 -21.10 -6.20 27.87
CA LYS A 181 -19.70 -6.61 27.66
C LYS A 181 -19.44 -7.09 26.21
N CYS A 182 -20.37 -7.84 25.63
CA CYS A 182 -20.30 -8.30 24.24
C CYS A 182 -20.26 -7.13 23.24
N ARG A 183 -21.01 -6.05 23.51
CA ARG A 183 -21.04 -4.85 22.65
C ARG A 183 -19.72 -4.10 22.73
N LYS A 184 -19.16 -3.90 23.94
CA LYS A 184 -17.82 -3.31 24.14
C LYS A 184 -16.76 -4.10 23.37
N LYS A 185 -16.77 -5.44 23.48
CA LYS A 185 -15.87 -6.34 22.76
C LYS A 185 -15.97 -6.18 21.24
N ASN A 186 -17.18 -6.13 20.70
CA ASN A 186 -17.40 -5.96 19.27
C ASN A 186 -16.94 -4.57 18.76
N ILE A 187 -17.17 -3.50 19.54
CA ILE A 187 -16.67 -2.16 19.22
C ILE A 187 -15.14 -2.17 19.17
N ARG A 188 -14.47 -2.75 20.17
CA ARG A 188 -13.00 -2.87 20.19
C ARG A 188 -12.48 -3.67 18.99
N ARG A 189 -13.10 -4.81 18.68
CA ARG A 189 -12.74 -5.64 17.53
C ARG A 189 -12.88 -4.88 16.21
N GLN A 190 -13.99 -4.18 16.01
CA GLN A 190 -14.24 -3.41 14.79
C GLN A 190 -13.30 -2.22 14.66
N TRP A 191 -13.05 -1.52 15.76
CA TRP A 191 -12.07 -0.43 15.81
C TRP A 191 -10.67 -0.95 15.47
N TYR A 192 -10.24 -2.06 16.08
CA TYR A 192 -8.93 -2.65 15.83
C TYR A 192 -8.79 -3.17 14.39
N SER A 193 -9.82 -3.82 13.84
CA SER A 193 -9.79 -4.27 12.44
C SER A 193 -9.73 -3.09 11.47
N ASN A 194 -10.45 -2.00 11.75
CA ASN A 194 -10.40 -0.77 10.97
C ASN A 194 -9.03 -0.09 11.06
N THR A 195 -8.42 0.00 12.25
CA THR A 195 -7.07 0.57 12.42
C THR A 195 -6.01 -0.26 11.70
N LEU A 196 -6.02 -1.58 11.82
CA LEU A 196 -5.16 -2.47 11.03
C LEU A 196 -5.38 -2.32 9.51
N CYS A 197 -6.62 -2.09 9.09
CA CYS A 197 -6.95 -1.76 7.70
C CYS A 197 -6.47 -0.37 7.25
N SER A 198 -6.08 0.53 8.16
CA SER A 198 -5.55 1.85 7.83
C SER A 198 -4.03 1.94 7.91
N LEU A 199 -3.42 1.19 8.84
CA LEU A 199 -1.98 1.19 9.16
C LEU A 199 -1.01 0.79 8.04
N LEU A 200 -0.01 1.62 7.75
CA LEU A 200 1.02 1.30 6.76
C LEU A 200 2.20 0.58 7.45
N PRO A 201 2.52 -0.69 7.11
CA PRO A 201 3.62 -1.39 7.75
C PRO A 201 4.99 -0.88 7.28
N PRO A 202 6.05 -1.04 8.10
CA PRO A 202 7.42 -0.87 7.64
C PRO A 202 7.76 -1.91 6.56
N LEU A 203 8.72 -1.57 5.70
CA LEU A 203 9.24 -2.49 4.68
C LEU A 203 10.41 -3.30 5.24
N PRO A 204 10.68 -4.50 4.70
CA PRO A 204 11.88 -5.23 5.06
C PRO A 204 13.12 -4.53 4.51
N GLU A 205 14.22 -4.66 5.24
CA GLU A 205 15.49 -3.97 4.97
C GLU A 205 16.00 -4.14 3.52
N LYS A 206 15.82 -5.33 2.93
CA LYS A 206 16.21 -5.61 1.55
C LYS A 206 15.46 -4.71 0.54
N ASP A 207 14.14 -4.55 0.72
CA ASP A 207 13.35 -3.71 -0.18
C ASP A 207 13.66 -2.23 0.04
N LEU A 208 13.89 -1.82 1.30
CA LEU A 208 14.27 -0.45 1.66
C LEU A 208 15.57 -0.04 0.98
N ARG A 209 16.64 -0.83 1.14
CA ARG A 209 17.93 -0.56 0.50
C ARG A 209 17.82 -0.46 -1.02
N THR A 210 17.00 -1.31 -1.63
CA THR A 210 16.79 -1.27 -3.08
C THR A 210 16.08 0.02 -3.49
N LEU A 211 15.02 0.43 -2.76
CA LEU A 211 14.30 1.67 -3.02
C LEU A 211 15.17 2.91 -2.82
N GLU A 212 15.96 2.95 -1.75
CA GLU A 212 16.92 4.03 -1.48
C GLU A 212 18.04 4.07 -2.51
N GLY A 213 18.49 2.91 -2.98
CA GLY A 213 19.45 2.80 -4.07
C GLY A 213 18.92 3.31 -5.41
N LEU A 214 17.64 3.09 -5.70
CA LEU A 214 16.98 3.64 -6.89
C LEU A 214 16.77 5.17 -6.80
N LEU A 215 16.51 5.68 -5.59
CA LEU A 215 16.36 7.11 -5.35
C LEU A 215 17.68 7.87 -5.47
N SER A 216 18.73 7.35 -4.84
CA SER A 216 20.10 7.90 -4.92
C SER A 216 20.72 7.71 -6.31
N GLY A 217 20.30 6.68 -7.03
CA GLY A 217 20.88 6.31 -8.32
C GLY A 217 22.12 5.43 -8.22
N THR A 218 22.41 4.88 -7.03
CA THR A 218 23.46 3.87 -6.86
C THR A 218 23.12 2.58 -7.61
N VAL A 219 21.83 2.23 -7.68
CA VAL A 219 21.34 1.12 -8.48
C VAL A 219 21.10 1.62 -9.91
N PRO A 220 21.80 1.05 -10.93
CA PRO A 220 21.57 1.44 -12.31
C PRO A 220 20.15 1.10 -12.72
N TRP A 221 19.45 2.07 -13.29
CA TRP A 221 18.08 1.92 -13.74
C TRP A 221 17.93 2.39 -15.19
N GLY A 222 17.19 1.62 -15.99
CA GLY A 222 16.82 1.99 -17.35
C GLY A 222 15.45 1.44 -17.75
N PRO A 223 14.78 2.06 -18.73
CA PRO A 223 13.49 1.59 -19.22
C PRO A 223 13.65 0.23 -19.90
N VAL A 224 12.75 -0.70 -19.60
CA VAL A 224 12.74 -2.02 -20.22
C VAL A 224 12.17 -1.90 -21.63
N LYS A 225 12.96 -2.29 -22.64
CA LYS A 225 12.49 -2.35 -24.03
C LYS A 225 11.51 -3.52 -24.18
N ARG A 226 10.34 -3.23 -24.77
CA ARG A 226 9.41 -4.28 -25.18
C ARG A 226 9.98 -5.03 -26.37
N ARG A 227 9.71 -6.33 -26.44
CA ARG A 227 9.98 -7.10 -27.66
C ARG A 227 8.95 -6.70 -28.70
N ASP A 228 9.39 -6.05 -29.77
CA ASP A 228 8.53 -5.74 -30.90
C ASP A 228 8.01 -7.05 -31.51
N SER A 229 6.68 -7.15 -31.60
CA SER A 229 6.01 -8.36 -32.11
C SER A 229 5.47 -8.17 -33.53
N LYS A 230 5.59 -6.97 -34.10
CA LYS A 230 5.22 -6.68 -35.48
C LYS A 230 6.40 -6.05 -36.20
N PRO A 231 6.77 -6.53 -37.41
CA PRO A 231 7.59 -5.72 -38.30
C PRO A 231 6.87 -4.37 -38.51
N GLN A 232 7.64 -3.28 -38.50
CA GLN A 232 7.18 -1.97 -38.93
C GLN A 232 6.67 -2.12 -40.37
N VAL A 233 5.36 -2.33 -40.55
CA VAL A 233 4.74 -2.21 -41.87
C VAL A 233 4.80 -0.72 -42.16
N SER A 234 5.76 -0.31 -42.97
CA SER A 234 5.82 1.02 -43.56
C SER A 234 4.45 1.30 -44.16
N SER A 235 3.76 2.32 -43.64
CA SER A 235 2.45 2.74 -44.10
C SER A 235 2.55 3.28 -45.53
N THR A 236 2.44 2.40 -46.51
CA THR A 236 2.30 2.76 -47.91
C THR A 236 0.81 2.82 -48.24
N GLU A 237 0.06 3.75 -47.65
CA GLU A 237 -1.39 3.86 -47.88
C GLU A 237 -1.84 5.31 -48.10
N SER A 238 -1.34 5.96 -49.15
CA SER A 238 -1.89 7.25 -49.61
C SER A 238 -3.17 7.07 -50.45
N SER A 239 -3.31 5.97 -51.19
CA SER A 239 -4.45 5.77 -52.10
C SER A 239 -5.73 5.29 -51.40
N GLY A 240 -5.62 4.59 -50.26
CA GLY A 240 -6.78 4.05 -49.53
C GLY A 240 -7.49 5.09 -48.67
N GLU A 241 -6.75 6.08 -48.15
CA GLU A 241 -7.31 7.17 -47.33
C GLU A 241 -8.23 8.08 -48.14
N LEU A 242 -7.85 8.40 -49.38
CA LEU A 242 -8.65 9.25 -50.27
C LEU A 242 -9.96 8.57 -50.68
N PHE A 243 -9.93 7.27 -50.97
CA PHE A 243 -11.13 6.49 -51.26
C PHE A 243 -12.07 6.39 -50.04
N ARG A 244 -11.53 6.22 -48.82
CA ARG A 244 -12.33 6.25 -47.59
C ARG A 244 -12.98 7.61 -47.35
N LEU A 245 -12.25 8.71 -47.59
CA LEU A 245 -12.76 10.07 -47.47
C LEU A 245 -13.91 10.32 -48.45
N LEU A 246 -13.74 9.93 -49.73
CA LEU A 246 -14.79 10.09 -50.74
C LEU A 246 -16.03 9.22 -50.45
N ALA A 247 -15.85 8.00 -49.94
CA ALA A 247 -16.94 7.08 -49.67
C ALA A 247 -17.72 7.35 -48.37
N ARG A 248 -17.04 7.80 -47.30
CA ARG A 248 -17.66 8.00 -45.97
C ARG A 248 -17.75 9.46 -45.52
N GLY A 249 -17.12 10.38 -46.23
CA GLY A 249 -16.95 11.76 -45.80
C GLY A 249 -15.84 11.92 -44.73
N PRO A 250 -15.61 13.16 -44.26
CA PRO A 250 -14.61 13.42 -43.23
C PRO A 250 -15.02 12.80 -41.90
N GLU A 251 -14.31 11.75 -41.48
CA GLU A 251 -14.48 11.16 -40.15
C GLU A 251 -14.03 12.18 -39.08
N LYS A 252 -14.71 12.21 -37.92
CA LYS A 252 -14.22 13.02 -36.78
C LYS A 252 -12.78 12.61 -36.50
N GLY A 253 -11.85 13.58 -36.55
CA GLY A 253 -10.43 13.33 -36.29
C GLY A 253 -10.21 12.67 -34.93
N THR A 254 -8.99 12.20 -34.68
CA THR A 254 -8.61 11.54 -33.41
C THR A 254 -8.95 12.44 -32.22
N THR A 255 -10.09 12.18 -31.59
CA THR A 255 -10.51 12.95 -30.41
C THR A 255 -9.66 12.55 -29.21
N PHE A 256 -9.52 13.46 -28.24
CA PHE A 256 -8.87 13.14 -26.97
C PHE A 256 -9.64 12.12 -26.11
N ALA A 257 -10.73 11.53 -26.62
CA ALA A 257 -11.51 10.49 -25.94
C ALA A 257 -10.66 9.28 -25.55
N GLU A 258 -9.67 8.90 -26.36
CA GLU A 258 -8.72 7.81 -26.04
C GLU A 258 -7.89 8.13 -24.79
N TYR A 259 -7.67 9.40 -24.51
CA TYR A 259 -6.91 9.92 -23.37
C TYR A 259 -7.80 10.39 -22.21
N ALA A 260 -9.10 10.06 -22.21
CA ALA A 260 -10.01 10.39 -21.10
C ALA A 260 -9.50 9.85 -19.75
N ASN A 261 -8.75 8.74 -19.77
CA ASN A 261 -8.13 8.13 -18.58
C ASN A 261 -6.70 8.65 -18.30
N GLY A 262 -6.29 9.73 -18.96
CA GLY A 262 -4.96 10.33 -18.90
C GLY A 262 -4.13 10.07 -20.16
N ARG A 263 -3.07 10.85 -20.34
CA ARG A 263 -2.09 10.68 -21.41
C ARG A 263 -0.96 9.73 -20.95
N PRO A 264 -0.49 8.79 -21.79
CA PRO A 264 0.69 8.00 -21.48
C PRO A 264 1.93 8.89 -21.41
N HIS A 265 2.75 8.70 -20.37
CA HIS A 265 4.05 9.36 -20.25
C HIS A 265 5.17 8.46 -20.77
N SER A 266 6.25 9.03 -21.29
CA SER A 266 7.47 8.26 -21.49
C SER A 266 8.06 7.86 -20.13
N ILE A 267 8.38 6.58 -19.97
CA ILE A 267 8.98 6.06 -18.74
C ILE A 267 10.44 6.52 -18.69
N THR A 268 10.65 7.66 -18.01
CA THR A 268 11.96 8.27 -17.78
C THR A 268 12.41 8.09 -16.34
N ILE A 269 13.71 8.23 -16.08
CA ILE A 269 14.25 8.13 -14.71
C ILE A 269 13.68 9.21 -13.79
N ARG A 270 13.43 10.41 -14.34
CA ARG A 270 12.82 11.53 -13.60
C ARG A 270 11.40 11.19 -13.15
N LEU A 271 10.59 10.59 -14.03
CA LEU A 271 9.24 10.14 -13.69
C LEU A 271 9.30 9.08 -12.58
N MET A 272 10.18 8.09 -12.72
CA MET A 272 10.30 7.00 -11.75
C MET A 272 10.80 7.48 -10.38
N ARG A 273 11.83 8.34 -10.33
CA ARG A 273 12.30 8.96 -9.08
C ARG A 273 11.18 9.71 -8.37
N ARG A 274 10.34 10.46 -9.11
CA ARG A 274 9.18 11.13 -8.52
C ARG A 274 8.19 10.13 -7.92
N GLN A 275 7.92 9.01 -8.59
CA GLN A 275 7.03 7.98 -8.05
C GLN A 275 7.65 7.28 -6.82
N TRP A 276 8.94 6.92 -6.87
CA TRP A 276 9.63 6.30 -5.74
C TRP A 276 9.67 7.22 -4.51
N ARG A 277 9.82 8.54 -4.67
CA ARG A 277 9.74 9.49 -3.53
C ARG A 277 8.34 9.55 -2.93
N ARG A 278 7.30 9.53 -3.77
CA ARG A 278 5.92 9.46 -3.27
C ARG A 278 5.69 8.16 -2.49
N LEU A 279 6.30 7.06 -2.92
CA LEU A 279 6.24 5.79 -2.18
C LEU A 279 7.05 5.84 -0.90
N SER A 280 8.29 6.36 -0.93
CA SER A 280 9.17 6.43 0.24
C SER A 280 8.55 7.24 1.37
N ALA A 281 7.87 8.34 1.02
CA ALA A 281 7.11 9.16 1.98
C ALA A 281 5.94 8.42 2.67
N LEU A 282 5.53 7.26 2.13
CA LEU A 282 4.49 6.39 2.70
C LEU A 282 5.07 5.16 3.41
N VAL A 283 6.39 5.05 3.47
CA VAL A 283 7.09 3.96 4.14
C VAL A 283 7.57 4.46 5.50
N PRO A 284 7.05 3.92 6.60
CA PRO A 284 7.60 4.21 7.92
C PRO A 284 8.93 3.48 8.09
N ARG A 285 9.96 4.21 8.49
CA ARG A 285 11.24 3.65 8.93
C ARG A 285 11.18 3.44 10.44
N GLN A 286 11.23 2.17 10.86
CA GLN A 286 11.14 1.77 12.26
C GLN A 286 12.54 1.81 12.89
N TYR A 287 12.64 2.42 14.08
CA TYR A 287 13.84 2.35 14.92
C TYR A 287 13.45 2.29 16.40
N TRP A 288 14.30 1.64 17.20
CA TRP A 288 14.13 1.58 18.65
C TRP A 288 14.79 2.81 19.27
N ASN A 289 14.05 3.57 20.08
CA ASN A 289 14.65 4.62 20.89
C ASN A 289 15.01 4.04 22.27
N PRO A 290 16.30 4.02 22.65
CA PRO A 290 16.73 3.48 23.94
C PRO A 290 16.24 4.30 25.14
N ILE A 291 16.05 5.62 24.99
CA ILE A 291 15.69 6.53 26.08
C ILE A 291 14.22 6.34 26.46
N SER A 292 13.33 6.48 25.47
CA SER A 292 11.89 6.36 25.67
C SER A 292 11.39 4.91 25.76
N GLN A 293 12.27 3.93 25.52
CA GLN A 293 11.96 2.49 25.48
C GLN A 293 10.73 2.19 24.60
N LYS A 294 10.61 2.90 23.48
CA LYS A 294 9.46 2.85 22.57
C LYS A 294 9.94 2.81 21.13
N TRP A 295 9.20 2.07 20.31
CA TRP A 295 9.35 2.11 18.86
C TRP A 295 8.91 3.47 18.32
N ARG A 296 9.81 4.13 17.58
CA ARG A 296 9.51 5.37 16.85
C ARG A 296 9.58 5.11 15.34
N PHE A 297 8.88 5.96 14.59
CA PHE A 297 8.77 5.85 13.14
C PHE A 297 9.14 7.18 12.48
N LEU A 298 10.06 7.14 11.52
CA LEU A 298 10.39 8.27 10.65
C LEU A 298 9.68 8.13 9.31
N TRP A 299 9.33 9.27 8.71
CA TRP A 299 8.68 9.35 7.41
C TRP A 299 9.46 10.30 6.50
N ASP A 300 9.59 9.92 5.23
CA ASP A 300 10.21 10.77 4.22
C ASP A 300 9.25 11.87 3.72
N SER A 301 9.83 12.90 3.10
CA SER A 301 9.09 13.91 2.33
C SER A 301 9.07 13.56 0.84
N PRO A 302 7.94 13.79 0.13
CA PRO A 302 7.86 13.55 -1.31
C PRO A 302 8.62 14.60 -2.13
N LYS A 303 8.87 15.78 -1.55
CA LYS A 303 9.68 16.86 -2.12
C LYS A 303 11.11 16.76 -1.58
N GLU A 304 12.09 17.09 -2.42
CA GLU A 304 13.45 17.34 -1.96
C GLU A 304 13.40 18.62 -1.12
N ILE A 305 13.67 18.48 0.17
CA ILE A 305 13.84 19.61 1.08
C ILE A 305 15.34 19.73 1.31
N PRO A 306 15.96 20.90 1.08
CA PRO A 306 17.35 21.08 1.44
C PRO A 306 17.52 20.79 2.93
N ARG A 307 18.60 20.10 3.31
CA ARG A 307 18.91 19.88 4.73
C ARG A 307 19.31 21.21 5.33
N LEU A 308 18.35 21.91 5.94
CA LEU A 308 18.55 23.19 6.59
C LEU A 308 19.04 23.06 8.04
N SER A 309 18.91 21.86 8.63
CA SER A 309 19.37 21.55 9.98
C SER A 309 20.07 20.19 10.00
N PHE A 310 21.00 20.03 10.93
CA PHE A 310 21.56 18.74 11.28
C PHE A 310 20.58 18.02 12.23
N ASP A 311 20.44 16.72 12.07
CA ASP A 311 19.71 15.90 13.03
C ASP A 311 20.50 15.93 14.35
N LEU A 312 19.84 16.31 15.45
CA LEU A 312 20.43 16.16 16.78
C LEU A 312 20.71 14.68 17.03
N ASP A 313 21.83 14.38 17.69
CA ASP A 313 22.19 13.00 18.03
C ASP A 313 21.02 12.30 18.71
N SER A 314 20.76 11.06 18.29
CA SER A 314 19.64 10.23 18.79
C SER A 314 19.66 9.96 20.30
N SER A 315 20.74 10.35 20.99
CA SER A 315 20.88 10.35 22.44
C SER A 315 20.18 11.52 23.13
N ILE A 316 19.73 12.54 22.40
CA ILE A 316 19.08 13.73 22.95
C ILE A 316 17.57 13.60 22.69
N ASP A 317 16.78 13.33 23.73
CA ASP A 317 15.33 13.37 23.62
C ASP A 317 14.87 14.84 23.61
N PRO A 318 14.33 15.35 22.48
CA PRO A 318 13.95 16.76 22.38
C PRO A 318 12.86 17.13 23.38
N GLU A 319 11.95 16.20 23.71
CA GLU A 319 10.92 16.45 24.72
C GLU A 319 11.50 16.60 26.13
N ALA A 320 12.58 15.88 26.48
CA ALA A 320 13.27 16.07 27.75
C ALA A 320 14.04 17.40 27.76
N PHE A 321 14.79 17.67 26.69
CA PHE A 321 15.57 18.89 26.51
C PHE A 321 14.70 20.16 26.59
N PHE A 322 13.54 20.17 25.94
CA PHE A 322 12.64 21.33 25.98
C PHE A 322 11.82 21.41 27.27
N LYS A 323 11.51 20.30 27.95
CA LYS A 323 10.81 20.33 29.25
C LYS A 323 11.66 20.94 30.36
N GLU A 324 12.96 20.61 30.42
CA GLU A 324 13.89 21.21 31.38
C GLU A 324 13.94 22.74 31.26
N SER A 325 13.87 23.27 30.04
CA SER A 325 13.89 24.72 29.79
C SER A 325 12.63 25.46 30.23
N ILE A 326 11.49 24.77 30.32
CA ILE A 326 10.20 25.34 30.73
C ILE A 326 10.09 25.32 32.27
N GLN A 327 10.49 24.22 32.91
CA GLN A 327 10.55 24.13 34.37
C GLN A 327 11.52 25.16 34.98
N ALA A 328 12.68 25.38 34.37
CA ALA A 328 13.61 26.42 34.81
C ALA A 328 13.07 27.87 34.69
N LYS A 329 11.99 28.09 33.92
CA LYS A 329 11.28 29.38 33.85
C LYS A 329 10.17 29.48 34.88
N GLU A 330 9.45 28.40 35.15
CA GLU A 330 8.40 28.34 36.18
C GLU A 330 8.99 28.52 37.59
N ASP A 331 10.12 27.86 37.89
CA ASP A 331 10.80 28.00 39.19
C ASP A 331 11.33 29.42 39.44
N LYS A 332 11.67 30.17 38.37
CA LYS A 332 12.08 31.58 38.48
C LYS A 332 10.91 32.54 38.69
N THR A 333 9.70 32.17 38.24
CA THR A 333 8.50 32.98 38.47
C THR A 333 7.91 32.80 39.87
N GLU A 334 8.09 31.63 40.48
CA GLU A 334 7.65 31.39 41.87
C GLU A 334 8.56 32.09 42.90
N ALA A 335 9.85 32.28 42.61
CA ALA A 335 10.78 33.01 43.46
C ALA A 335 10.58 34.55 43.50
N HIS A 336 9.58 35.08 42.79
CA HIS A 336 9.29 36.52 42.70
C HIS A 336 7.90 36.93 43.19
N GLN A 337 7.20 36.08 43.95
CA GLN A 337 6.03 36.54 44.70
C GLN A 337 6.47 37.22 46.01
N PRO A 338 6.23 38.54 46.19
CA PRO A 338 6.49 39.20 47.46
C PRO A 338 5.44 38.76 48.47
N SER A 339 5.90 38.23 49.61
CA SER A 339 5.09 37.94 50.79
C SER A 339 4.35 39.21 51.24
N GLN A 340 3.02 39.19 51.15
CA GLN A 340 2.13 40.16 51.79
C GLN A 340 1.74 39.68 53.19
#